data_AF-A0A2I2FWZ4-F1
#
_entry.id   AF-A0A2I2FWZ4-F1
#
_cell.length_a   1.000
_cell.length_b   1.000
_cell.length_c   1.000
_cell.angle_alpha   90.00
_cell.angle_beta   90.00
_cell.angle_gamma   90.00
#
_symmetry.space_group_name_H-M   'P 1'
#
loop_
_entity.id
_entity.type
_entity.pdbx_description
1 polymer ?
#
loop_
_entity_poly.entity_id
_entity_poly.type
_entity_poly.pdbx_seq_one_letter_code
_entity_poly.pdbx_strand_id
1 'polypeptide(L)'
;MTKESTPPPTVESTTTTTHQPPSLPASPIAKRTKPNTNDADSTPAAANMTVPAAAQRLPPLLVKKLTESARAPTRGSAFAAGYDLYSAKQTVIPAKGKAMVDTGISVAVPEGTYGRVAPRSGLAAKHFIDTGAGVIDADYRGEVKVLLFNFSEVDFTINEGDRIAQLVLERIYTPEVMVVEELEESVRGAGGFGSTGN
;
A
#
# COMPACT_ATOMS: atom_id res chain seq x y z
N MET A 1 52.87 29.74 -28.35
CA MET A 1 51.80 29.68 -27.33
C MET A 1 51.94 28.37 -26.59
N THR A 2 52.65 28.42 -25.48
CA THR A 2 52.78 27.36 -24.48
C THR A 2 51.43 27.18 -23.79
N LYS A 3 50.92 25.94 -23.71
CA LYS A 3 49.83 25.59 -22.79
C LYS A 3 50.40 24.63 -21.75
N GLU A 4 50.58 25.17 -20.55
CA GLU A 4 50.93 24.43 -19.33
C GLU A 4 49.90 23.35 -19.04
N SER A 5 50.42 22.17 -18.72
CA SER A 5 49.70 21.03 -18.17
C SER A 5 49.44 21.24 -16.68
N THR A 6 48.18 21.26 -16.26
CA THR A 6 47.77 21.27 -14.86
C THR A 6 48.06 19.91 -14.21
N PRO A 7 48.78 19.84 -13.07
CA PRO A 7 48.98 18.57 -12.37
C PRO A 7 47.72 18.13 -11.60
N PRO A 8 47.53 16.81 -11.38
CA PRO A 8 46.35 16.28 -10.71
C PRO A 8 46.37 16.55 -9.19
N PRO A 9 45.20 16.60 -8.53
CA PRO A 9 45.11 16.86 -7.10
C PRO A 9 45.62 15.68 -6.26
N THR A 10 46.24 16.03 -5.14
CA THR A 10 46.84 15.14 -4.14
C THR A 10 45.79 14.27 -3.43
N VAL A 11 46.10 12.98 -3.27
CA VAL A 11 45.30 12.02 -2.52
C VAL A 11 45.54 12.22 -1.02
N GLU A 12 44.56 12.75 -0.30
CA GLU A 12 44.55 12.77 1.17
C GLU A 12 43.98 11.46 1.72
N SER A 13 44.70 10.94 2.72
CA SER A 13 44.43 9.70 3.45
C SER A 13 43.14 9.77 4.25
N THR A 14 42.16 8.93 3.91
CA THR A 14 40.94 8.72 4.70
C THR A 14 41.26 7.96 5.99
N THR A 15 41.09 8.63 7.13
CA THR A 15 40.97 8.03 8.45
C THR A 15 39.66 7.24 8.54
N THR A 16 39.76 5.95 8.87
CA THR A 16 38.62 5.08 9.20
C THR A 16 37.96 5.53 10.50
N THR A 17 36.82 6.20 10.41
CA THR A 17 35.88 6.36 11.52
C THR A 17 34.85 5.24 11.48
N THR A 18 34.92 4.34 12.45
CA THR A 18 33.93 3.29 12.71
C THR A 18 32.62 3.93 13.16
N HIS A 19 31.62 3.97 12.28
CA HIS A 19 30.25 4.35 12.64
C HIS A 19 29.60 3.25 13.48
N GLN A 20 29.40 3.51 14.77
CA GLN A 20 28.54 2.71 15.63
C GLN A 20 27.09 3.20 15.49
N PRO A 21 26.10 2.32 15.25
CA PRO A 21 24.71 2.73 15.15
C PRO A 21 24.20 3.27 16.49
N PRO A 22 23.37 4.32 16.49
CA PRO A 22 22.79 4.85 17.72
C PRO A 22 21.87 3.82 18.37
N SER A 23 21.96 3.73 19.70
CA SER A 23 21.13 2.86 20.52
C SER A 23 19.64 3.23 20.42
N LEU A 24 18.79 2.20 20.34
CA LEU A 24 17.33 2.36 20.33
C LEU A 24 16.85 3.09 21.59
N PRO A 25 15.92 4.06 21.48
CA PRO A 25 15.32 4.69 22.66
C PRO A 25 14.50 3.65 23.44
N ALA A 26 14.91 3.39 24.67
CA ALA A 26 14.19 2.53 25.61
C ALA A 26 12.95 3.27 26.15
N SER A 27 11.80 3.10 25.50
CA SER A 27 10.51 3.47 26.07
C SER A 27 9.82 2.24 26.66
N PRO A 28 9.38 2.26 27.93
CA PRO A 28 8.79 1.10 28.58
C PRO A 28 7.39 0.79 28.03
N ILE A 29 7.13 -0.49 27.79
CA ILE A 29 5.81 -1.04 27.42
C ILE A 29 4.82 -0.77 28.56
N ALA A 30 3.72 -0.09 28.27
CA ALA A 30 2.63 0.12 29.22
C ALA A 30 2.04 -1.23 29.68
N LYS A 31 2.08 -1.49 30.98
CA LYS A 31 1.47 -2.67 31.61
C LYS A 31 -0.06 -2.55 31.54
N ARG A 32 -0.71 -3.58 31.01
CA ARG A 32 -2.17 -3.73 30.95
C ARG A 32 -2.72 -4.04 32.34
N THR A 33 -3.45 -3.10 32.94
CA THR A 33 -4.13 -3.30 34.23
C THR A 33 -5.44 -4.07 34.01
N LYS A 34 -5.68 -5.14 34.79
CA LYS A 34 -6.96 -5.84 34.87
C LYS A 34 -7.93 -5.02 35.75
N PRO A 35 -9.22 -4.86 35.40
CA PRO A 35 -10.20 -4.28 36.31
C PRO A 35 -10.65 -5.32 37.34
N ASN A 36 -10.69 -4.90 38.61
CA ASN A 36 -11.25 -5.66 39.72
C ASN A 36 -12.76 -5.38 39.84
N THR A 37 -13.51 -6.42 40.17
CA THR A 37 -14.97 -6.45 40.34
C THR A 37 -15.42 -6.03 41.75
N ASN A 38 -16.69 -5.57 41.81
CA ASN A 38 -17.59 -5.39 42.96
C ASN A 38 -17.69 -3.96 43.53
N ASP A 39 -18.85 -3.31 43.34
CA ASP A 39 -19.88 -3.26 44.38
C ASP A 39 -21.23 -2.77 43.83
N ALA A 40 -22.28 -3.13 44.56
CA ALA A 40 -23.66 -3.22 44.11
C ALA A 40 -24.55 -2.01 44.45
N ASP A 41 -25.65 -1.97 43.69
CA ASP A 41 -27.01 -1.57 44.07
C ASP A 41 -27.39 -0.07 44.21
N SER A 42 -28.14 0.41 43.22
CA SER A 42 -29.43 1.11 43.44
C SER A 42 -30.11 1.38 42.09
N THR A 43 -31.35 0.89 41.95
CA THR A 43 -32.26 1.24 40.84
C THR A 43 -33.15 2.40 41.32
N PRO A 44 -33.65 3.28 40.43
CA PRO A 44 -34.95 2.98 39.83
C PRO A 44 -35.13 3.38 38.35
N ALA A 45 -35.93 2.55 37.68
CA ALA A 45 -36.95 2.85 36.67
C ALA A 45 -36.60 3.66 35.40
N ALA A 46 -36.61 2.91 34.29
CA ALA A 46 -37.30 3.21 33.04
C ALA A 46 -36.81 4.37 32.15
N ALA A 47 -35.90 4.01 31.23
CA ALA A 47 -36.05 4.39 29.82
C ALA A 47 -35.49 3.25 28.95
N ASN A 48 -36.37 2.54 28.25
CA ASN A 48 -35.99 1.58 27.22
C ASN A 48 -35.27 2.32 26.08
N MET A 49 -33.95 2.26 26.07
CA MET A 49 -33.11 2.52 24.90
C MET A 49 -32.29 1.27 24.65
N THR A 50 -32.98 0.23 24.19
CA THR A 50 -32.33 -0.92 23.55
C THR A 50 -31.79 -0.43 22.22
N VAL A 51 -30.58 0.13 22.21
CA VAL A 51 -29.77 0.16 21.00
C VAL A 51 -29.27 -1.27 20.78
N PRO A 52 -29.73 -2.02 19.77
CA PRO A 52 -29.01 -3.21 19.41
C PRO A 52 -27.68 -2.71 18.83
N ALA A 53 -26.59 -3.00 19.52
CA ALA A 53 -25.26 -2.98 18.93
C ALA A 53 -25.20 -4.09 17.87
N ALA A 54 -25.90 -3.88 16.76
CA ALA A 54 -25.66 -4.61 15.54
C ALA A 54 -24.21 -4.30 15.17
N ALA A 55 -23.32 -5.25 15.38
CA ALA A 55 -21.96 -5.19 14.88
C ALA A 55 -22.04 -4.72 13.42
N GLN A 56 -21.57 -3.51 13.14
CA GLN A 56 -21.61 -2.94 11.79
C GLN A 56 -20.84 -3.91 10.89
N ARG A 57 -21.57 -4.72 10.12
CA ARG A 57 -20.96 -5.57 9.10
C ARG A 57 -20.30 -4.63 8.11
N LEU A 58 -18.99 -4.77 7.95
CA LEU A 58 -18.29 -4.05 6.91
C LEU A 58 -18.92 -4.42 5.55
N PRO A 59 -19.17 -3.44 4.67
CA PRO A 59 -19.70 -3.70 3.34
C PRO A 59 -18.80 -4.68 2.56
N PRO A 60 -19.37 -5.60 1.77
CA PRO A 60 -18.60 -6.58 1.02
C PRO A 60 -17.88 -5.94 -0.18
N LEU A 61 -16.75 -6.53 -0.59
CA LEU A 61 -16.18 -6.33 -1.92
C LEU A 61 -16.99 -7.18 -2.91
N LEU A 62 -17.64 -6.55 -3.88
CA LEU A 62 -18.38 -7.26 -4.92
C LEU A 62 -17.47 -7.56 -6.10
N VAL A 63 -17.54 -8.78 -6.62
CA VAL A 63 -16.68 -9.25 -7.73
C VAL A 63 -17.54 -9.97 -8.76
N LYS A 64 -17.42 -9.58 -10.03
CA LYS A 64 -18.01 -10.26 -11.18
C LYS A 64 -16.90 -10.86 -12.03
N LYS A 65 -16.96 -12.16 -12.28
CA LYS A 65 -16.10 -12.82 -13.28
C LYS A 65 -16.61 -12.52 -14.68
N LEU A 66 -15.70 -12.10 -15.56
CA LEU A 66 -15.96 -11.77 -16.96
C LEU A 66 -15.55 -12.90 -17.90
N THR A 67 -14.61 -13.75 -17.48
CA THR A 67 -14.11 -14.90 -18.23
C THR A 67 -14.17 -16.17 -17.37
N GLU A 68 -14.09 -17.34 -18.01
CA GLU A 68 -14.04 -18.63 -17.31
C GLU A 68 -12.74 -18.82 -16.51
N SER A 69 -11.62 -18.32 -17.03
CA SER A 69 -10.31 -18.36 -16.36
C SER A 69 -10.18 -17.43 -15.16
N ALA A 70 -11.11 -16.48 -15.00
CA ALA A 70 -11.08 -15.52 -13.91
C ALA A 70 -11.21 -16.18 -12.53
N ARG A 71 -10.40 -15.72 -11.58
CA ARG A 71 -10.42 -16.18 -10.18
C ARG A 71 -10.89 -15.08 -9.25
N ALA A 72 -11.71 -15.46 -8.28
CA ALA A 72 -12.11 -14.52 -7.23
C ALA A 72 -10.86 -14.15 -6.39
N PRO A 73 -10.63 -12.87 -6.06
CA PRO A 73 -9.53 -12.46 -5.21
C PRO A 73 -9.57 -13.16 -3.84
N THR A 74 -8.41 -13.52 -3.30
CA THR A 74 -8.32 -14.20 -2.00
C THR A 74 -7.37 -13.49 -1.06
N ARG A 75 -7.54 -13.64 0.25
CA ARG A 75 -6.58 -13.13 1.22
C ARG A 75 -5.60 -14.24 1.60
N GLY A 76 -4.30 -13.91 1.60
CA GLY A 76 -3.25 -14.85 1.98
C GLY A 76 -3.21 -15.21 3.47
N SER A 77 -3.84 -14.41 4.33
CA SER A 77 -3.95 -14.66 5.77
C SER A 77 -5.16 -13.91 6.37
N ALA A 78 -5.48 -14.18 7.64
CA ALA A 78 -6.60 -13.55 8.34
C ALA A 78 -6.48 -12.00 8.42
N PHE A 79 -5.24 -11.50 8.47
CA PHE A 79 -4.91 -10.08 8.60
C PHE A 79 -4.19 -9.51 7.36
N ALA A 80 -4.21 -10.24 6.24
CA ALA A 80 -3.67 -9.71 4.99
C ALA A 80 -4.42 -8.43 4.60
N ALA A 81 -3.67 -7.37 4.29
CA ALA A 81 -4.21 -6.08 3.92
C ALA A 81 -4.89 -6.11 2.54
N GLY A 82 -4.30 -6.87 1.60
CA GLY A 82 -4.78 -6.98 0.23
C GLY A 82 -5.37 -8.34 -0.11
N TYR A 83 -6.19 -8.34 -1.17
CA TYR A 83 -6.68 -9.53 -1.85
C TYR A 83 -5.78 -9.84 -3.04
N ASP A 84 -5.15 -11.01 -3.07
CA ASP A 84 -4.35 -11.47 -4.21
C ASP A 84 -5.21 -11.43 -5.50
N LEU A 85 -4.69 -10.76 -6.52
CA LEU A 85 -5.25 -10.71 -7.88
C LEU A 85 -4.53 -11.73 -8.76
N TYR A 86 -5.30 -12.38 -9.64
CA TYR A 86 -4.84 -13.50 -10.45
C TYR A 86 -4.80 -13.11 -11.93
N SER A 87 -3.81 -13.61 -12.66
CA SER A 87 -3.81 -13.51 -14.12
C SER A 87 -4.88 -14.42 -14.73
N ALA A 88 -5.66 -13.91 -15.69
CA ALA A 88 -6.66 -14.67 -16.42
C ALA A 88 -6.09 -15.38 -17.67
N LYS A 89 -4.83 -15.10 -18.05
CA LYS A 89 -4.16 -15.75 -19.18
C LYS A 89 -2.63 -15.66 -19.06
N GLN A 90 -1.92 -16.43 -19.86
CA GLN A 90 -0.46 -16.31 -19.93
C GLN A 90 -0.05 -14.94 -20.49
N THR A 91 0.93 -14.28 -19.88
CA THR A 91 1.48 -12.99 -20.31
C THR A 91 2.99 -12.96 -20.04
N VAL A 92 3.76 -12.32 -20.92
CA VAL A 92 5.18 -12.05 -20.69
C VAL A 92 5.37 -10.57 -20.41
N ILE A 93 6.08 -10.23 -19.33
CA ILE A 93 6.53 -8.87 -19.03
C ILE A 93 7.98 -8.74 -19.51
N PRO A 94 8.24 -8.01 -20.62
CA PRO A 94 9.58 -7.93 -21.19
C PRO A 94 10.59 -7.37 -20.18
N ALA A 95 11.85 -7.80 -20.25
CA ALA A 95 12.97 -7.20 -19.54
C ALA A 95 13.00 -5.68 -19.76
N LYS A 96 13.20 -4.90 -18.69
CA LYS A 96 13.13 -3.42 -18.72
C LYS A 96 11.84 -2.85 -19.29
N GLY A 97 10.78 -3.66 -19.32
CA GLY A 97 9.54 -3.36 -20.00
C GLY A 97 8.36 -3.27 -19.04
N LYS A 98 7.17 -3.24 -19.65
CA LYS A 98 5.90 -3.24 -18.96
C LYS A 98 4.86 -3.99 -19.78
N ALA A 99 3.90 -4.61 -19.11
CA ALA A 99 2.72 -5.14 -19.77
C ALA A 99 1.47 -4.98 -18.90
N MET A 100 0.33 -4.95 -19.58
CA MET A 100 -0.98 -5.00 -18.92
C MET A 100 -1.40 -6.46 -18.78
N VAL A 101 -1.68 -6.89 -17.55
CA VAL A 101 -2.12 -8.25 -17.23
C VAL A 101 -3.62 -8.25 -16.96
N ASP A 102 -4.34 -9.08 -17.70
CA ASP A 102 -5.79 -9.25 -17.58
C ASP A 102 -6.13 -10.09 -16.36
N THR A 103 -7.10 -9.67 -15.55
CA THR A 103 -7.57 -10.44 -14.40
C THR A 103 -8.90 -11.15 -14.66
N GLY A 104 -9.60 -10.75 -15.72
CA GLY A 104 -10.91 -11.30 -16.07
C GLY A 104 -12.00 -10.99 -15.03
N ILE A 105 -11.79 -10.03 -14.13
CA ILE A 105 -12.81 -9.63 -13.13
C ILE A 105 -13.17 -8.14 -13.24
N SER A 106 -14.41 -7.83 -12.92
CA SER A 106 -14.86 -6.49 -12.54
C SER A 106 -15.13 -6.46 -11.05
N VAL A 107 -14.97 -5.30 -10.42
CA VAL A 107 -15.21 -5.11 -8.98
C VAL A 107 -16.14 -3.94 -8.72
N ALA A 108 -16.82 -3.96 -7.57
CA ALA A 108 -17.35 -2.77 -6.94
C ALA A 108 -16.80 -2.74 -5.51
N VAL A 109 -15.92 -1.77 -5.24
CA VAL A 109 -15.36 -1.57 -3.90
C VAL A 109 -16.37 -0.83 -3.02
N PRO A 110 -16.27 -0.95 -1.69
CA PRO A 110 -17.13 -0.20 -0.79
C PRO A 110 -17.01 1.32 -0.96
N GLU A 111 -18.11 2.04 -0.73
CA GLU A 111 -18.11 3.51 -0.69
C GLU A 111 -17.14 4.04 0.38
N GLY A 112 -16.53 5.20 0.12
CA GLY A 112 -15.47 5.77 0.95
C GLY A 112 -14.13 5.04 0.84
N THR A 113 -14.00 4.15 -0.14
CA THR A 113 -12.73 3.48 -0.47
C THR A 113 -12.45 3.55 -1.96
N TYR A 114 -11.18 3.38 -2.32
CA TYR A 114 -10.77 2.97 -3.66
C TYR A 114 -10.00 1.65 -3.57
N GLY A 115 -9.87 0.96 -4.70
CA GLY A 115 -9.04 -0.23 -4.79
C GLY A 115 -7.63 0.16 -5.24
N ARG A 116 -6.62 0.01 -4.36
CA ARG A 116 -5.22 0.14 -4.76
C ARG A 116 -4.66 -1.20 -5.21
N VAL A 117 -4.20 -1.28 -6.45
CA VAL A 117 -3.36 -2.38 -6.92
C VAL A 117 -1.94 -2.17 -6.39
N ALA A 118 -1.48 -3.08 -5.55
CA ALA A 118 -0.21 -3.02 -4.86
C ALA A 118 0.71 -4.18 -5.27
N PRO A 119 2.04 -3.99 -5.21
CA PRO A 119 2.98 -5.05 -5.58
C PRO A 119 2.97 -6.16 -4.52
N ARG A 120 3.26 -7.39 -4.95
CA ARG A 120 3.51 -8.51 -4.05
C ARG A 120 4.99 -8.55 -3.73
N SER A 121 5.36 -8.54 -2.44
CA SER A 121 6.76 -8.48 -2.01
C SER A 121 7.63 -9.60 -2.59
N GLY A 122 7.09 -10.80 -2.75
CA GLY A 122 7.80 -11.92 -3.37
C GLY A 122 8.16 -11.70 -4.84
N LEU A 123 7.29 -11.02 -5.61
CA LEU A 123 7.57 -10.69 -7.01
C LEU A 123 8.58 -9.55 -7.12
N ALA A 124 8.43 -8.52 -6.26
CA ALA A 124 9.37 -7.41 -6.19
C ALA A 124 10.79 -7.87 -5.81
N ALA A 125 10.94 -8.64 -4.73
CA ALA A 125 12.25 -9.04 -4.22
C ALA A 125 12.97 -10.08 -5.10
N LYS A 126 12.24 -10.99 -5.75
CA LYS A 126 12.85 -12.11 -6.49
C LYS A 126 12.96 -11.87 -8.00
N HIS A 127 12.07 -11.06 -8.56
CA HIS A 127 11.96 -10.88 -10.01
C HIS A 127 12.00 -9.40 -10.42
N PHE A 128 12.17 -8.48 -9.47
CA PHE A 128 12.21 -7.03 -9.70
C PHE A 128 10.96 -6.52 -10.43
N ILE A 129 9.79 -7.08 -10.07
CA ILE A 129 8.48 -6.70 -10.60
C ILE A 129 7.80 -5.70 -9.67
N ASP A 130 7.28 -4.63 -10.26
CA ASP A 130 6.48 -3.62 -9.55
C ASP A 130 5.14 -3.37 -10.26
N THR A 131 4.20 -2.74 -9.56
CA THR A 131 2.88 -2.37 -10.10
C THR A 131 2.83 -0.89 -10.42
N GLY A 132 2.33 -0.54 -11.61
CA GLY A 132 2.05 0.84 -12.01
C GLY A 132 0.58 1.23 -11.90
N ALA A 133 0.31 2.53 -12.02
CA ALA A 133 -1.03 3.13 -11.94
C ALA A 133 -1.77 2.71 -10.66
N GLY A 134 -2.63 1.70 -10.76
CA GLY A 134 -3.15 0.97 -9.61
C GLY A 134 -4.25 1.67 -8.82
N VAL A 135 -4.83 2.76 -9.30
CA VAL A 135 -6.03 3.37 -8.71
C VAL A 135 -7.27 2.80 -9.41
N ILE A 136 -8.08 2.03 -8.69
CA ILE A 136 -9.38 1.52 -9.15
C ILE A 136 -10.47 2.31 -8.42
N ASP A 137 -11.13 3.19 -9.15
CA ASP A 137 -12.20 4.04 -8.61
C ASP A 137 -13.43 3.24 -8.18
N ALA A 138 -14.19 3.77 -7.21
CA ALA A 138 -15.35 3.11 -6.64
C ALA A 138 -16.51 2.91 -7.64
N ASP A 139 -16.58 3.75 -8.67
CA ASP A 139 -17.56 3.72 -9.76
C ASP A 139 -17.06 2.95 -11.00
N TYR A 140 -15.81 2.48 -11.01
CA TYR A 140 -15.29 1.67 -12.11
C TYR A 140 -15.99 0.31 -12.17
N ARG A 141 -16.51 -0.06 -13.35
CA ARG A 141 -17.17 -1.35 -13.60
C ARG A 141 -16.58 -2.14 -14.77
N GLY A 142 -15.50 -1.63 -15.37
CA GLY A 142 -14.75 -2.36 -16.39
C GLY A 142 -13.93 -3.51 -15.81
N GLU A 143 -13.11 -4.12 -16.64
CA GLU A 143 -12.18 -5.16 -16.19
C GLU A 143 -11.04 -4.54 -15.39
N VAL A 144 -10.78 -5.05 -14.19
CA VAL A 144 -9.56 -4.72 -13.45
C VAL A 144 -8.37 -5.30 -14.20
N LYS A 145 -7.47 -4.45 -14.66
CA LYS A 145 -6.19 -4.87 -15.25
C LYS A 145 -5.04 -4.42 -14.37
N VAL A 146 -3.95 -5.16 -14.40
CA VAL A 146 -2.75 -4.86 -13.60
C VAL A 146 -1.61 -4.49 -14.52
N LEU A 147 -1.16 -3.24 -14.43
CA LEU A 147 0.06 -2.79 -15.08
C LEU A 147 1.27 -3.25 -14.27
N LEU A 148 2.11 -4.10 -14.85
CA LEU A 148 3.36 -4.53 -14.24
C LEU A 148 4.55 -3.91 -14.96
N PHE A 149 5.53 -3.46 -14.18
CA PHE A 149 6.87 -3.09 -14.62
C PHE A 149 7.84 -4.20 -14.28
N ASN A 150 8.74 -4.51 -15.21
CA ASN A 150 9.86 -5.41 -14.96
C ASN A 150 11.15 -4.60 -15.06
N PHE A 151 11.80 -4.38 -13.92
CA PHE A 151 13.06 -3.64 -13.87
C PHE A 151 14.29 -4.53 -14.01
N SER A 152 14.12 -5.85 -14.14
CA SER A 152 15.22 -6.79 -14.36
C SER A 152 15.67 -6.82 -15.83
N GLU A 153 16.76 -7.53 -16.09
CA GLU A 153 17.31 -7.81 -17.43
C GLU A 153 16.71 -9.09 -18.06
N VAL A 154 15.74 -9.73 -17.41
CA VAL A 154 15.19 -11.03 -17.85
C VAL A 154 13.67 -10.92 -17.99
N ASP A 155 13.13 -11.45 -19.08
CA ASP A 155 11.68 -11.53 -19.29
C ASP A 155 11.02 -12.32 -18.16
N PHE A 156 9.90 -11.81 -17.67
CA PHE A 156 9.12 -12.46 -16.61
C PHE A 156 7.85 -13.07 -17.20
N THR A 157 7.75 -14.39 -17.18
CA THR A 157 6.57 -15.12 -17.65
C THR A 157 5.58 -15.31 -16.51
N ILE A 158 4.34 -14.88 -16.76
CA ILE A 158 3.18 -15.08 -15.90
C ILE A 158 2.29 -16.12 -16.55
N ASN A 159 1.92 -17.15 -15.80
CA ASN A 159 0.95 -18.15 -16.24
C ASN A 159 -0.47 -17.76 -15.84
N GLU A 160 -1.45 -18.37 -16.50
CA GLU A 160 -2.83 -18.27 -16.04
C GLU A 160 -2.96 -18.76 -14.60
N GLY A 161 -3.68 -17.99 -13.77
CA GLY A 161 -3.92 -18.31 -12.37
C GLY A 161 -2.76 -17.96 -11.43
N ASP A 162 -1.66 -17.39 -11.92
CA ASP A 162 -0.62 -16.84 -11.06
C ASP A 162 -1.12 -15.59 -10.32
N ARG A 163 -0.65 -15.43 -9.08
CA ARG A 163 -0.95 -14.25 -8.26
C ARG A 163 0.03 -13.13 -8.59
N ILE A 164 -0.47 -12.05 -9.19
CA ILE A 164 0.37 -11.06 -9.87
C ILE A 164 0.41 -9.69 -9.18
N ALA A 165 -0.63 -9.36 -8.40
CA ALA A 165 -0.68 -8.18 -7.55
C ALA A 165 -1.62 -8.45 -6.37
N GLN A 166 -1.85 -7.45 -5.53
CA GLN A 166 -2.88 -7.50 -4.51
C GLN A 166 -3.72 -6.22 -4.53
N LEU A 167 -5.04 -6.35 -4.34
CA LEU A 167 -5.98 -5.24 -4.23
C LEU A 167 -6.14 -4.86 -2.75
N VAL A 168 -5.72 -3.67 -2.36
CA VAL A 168 -5.92 -3.10 -1.02
C VAL A 168 -7.10 -2.13 -1.09
N LEU A 169 -8.06 -2.27 -0.17
CA LEU A 169 -9.18 -1.34 -0.06
C LEU A 169 -8.78 -0.18 0.85
N GLU A 170 -8.38 0.94 0.25
CA GLU A 170 -7.90 2.09 0.99
C GLU A 170 -9.02 3.08 1.24
N ARG A 171 -9.20 3.44 2.51
CA ARG A 171 -10.17 4.45 2.92
C ARG A 171 -9.68 5.83 2.51
N ILE A 172 -10.59 6.62 1.95
CA ILE A 172 -10.31 7.97 1.46
C ILE A 172 -11.41 8.93 1.88
N TYR A 173 -11.09 10.21 1.81
CA TYR A 173 -12.07 11.29 1.80
C TYR A 173 -12.05 11.95 0.43
N THR A 174 -13.23 12.34 -0.06
CA THR A 174 -13.42 13.06 -1.32
C THR A 174 -14.13 14.40 -1.05
N PRO A 175 -13.49 15.35 -0.34
CA PRO A 175 -14.09 16.64 -0.01
C PRO A 175 -14.20 17.54 -1.25
N GLU A 176 -15.03 18.57 -1.18
CA GLU A 176 -15.00 19.66 -2.15
C GLU A 176 -13.68 20.42 -2.06
N VAL A 177 -13.14 20.83 -3.22
CA VAL A 177 -11.92 21.63 -3.28
C VAL A 177 -12.27 23.09 -3.01
N MET A 178 -11.70 23.67 -1.95
CA MET A 178 -11.84 25.07 -1.60
C MET A 178 -10.53 25.82 -1.82
N VAL A 179 -10.55 26.83 -2.70
CA VAL A 179 -9.39 27.69 -3.00
C VAL A 179 -9.37 28.88 -2.04
N VAL A 180 -8.24 29.12 -1.38
CA VAL A 180 -8.04 30.18 -0.37
C VAL A 180 -6.83 31.06 -0.75
N GLU A 181 -6.77 32.27 -0.20
CA GLU A 181 -5.64 33.19 -0.43
C GLU A 181 -4.37 32.74 0.30
N GLU A 182 -4.51 32.22 1.52
CA GLU A 182 -3.40 31.78 2.37
C GLU A 182 -3.74 30.50 3.13
N LEU A 183 -2.72 29.70 3.45
CA LEU A 183 -2.82 28.51 4.30
C LEU A 183 -2.23 28.81 5.68
N GLU A 184 -2.73 28.14 6.72
CA GLU A 184 -2.18 28.25 8.08
C GLU A 184 -0.71 27.79 8.13
N GLU A 185 0.11 28.48 8.92
CA GLU A 185 1.48 28.05 9.18
C GLU A 185 1.51 26.70 9.91
N SER A 186 2.51 25.87 9.59
CA SER A 186 2.74 24.61 10.27
C SER A 186 4.20 24.48 10.68
N VAL A 187 4.47 23.64 11.69
CA VAL A 187 5.84 23.34 12.15
C VAL A 187 6.74 22.86 11.00
N ARG A 188 6.18 22.15 10.00
CA ARG A 188 6.92 21.68 8.83
C ARG A 188 7.14 22.77 7.78
N GLY A 189 6.23 23.73 7.66
CA GLY A 189 6.26 24.78 6.64
C GLY A 189 6.47 24.22 5.23
N ALA A 190 7.41 24.83 4.48
CA ALA A 190 7.79 24.40 3.13
C ALA A 190 8.81 23.23 3.07
N GLY A 191 9.14 22.58 4.20
CA GLY A 191 10.14 21.51 4.24
C GLY A 191 9.69 20.20 3.57
N GLY A 192 10.46 19.69 2.61
CA GLY A 192 10.23 18.42 1.91
C GLY A 192 11.52 17.81 1.37
N PHE A 193 11.43 16.66 0.69
CA PHE A 193 12.55 16.04 -0.05
C PHE A 193 13.84 15.85 0.78
N GLY A 194 13.74 15.20 1.94
CA GLY A 194 14.90 14.96 2.81
C GLY A 194 15.24 16.11 3.76
N SER A 195 14.32 17.06 3.95
CA SER A 195 14.51 18.21 4.86
C SER A 195 14.76 17.84 6.34
N THR A 196 14.55 16.59 6.74
CA THR A 196 14.77 16.10 8.11
C THR A 196 16.06 15.29 8.28
N GLY A 197 16.89 15.16 7.23
CA GLY A 197 18.16 14.40 7.26
C GLY A 197 18.22 13.26 6.25
N ASN A 198 19.32 12.50 6.32
CA ASN A 198 19.64 11.34 5.47
C ASN A 198 19.30 10.01 6.15
#